data_AF-A0A935VCY2-F1
#
_entry.id   AF-A0A935VCY2-F1
#
_cell.length_a   1.000
_cell.length_b   1.000
_cell.length_c   1.000
_cell.angle_alpha   90.00
_cell.angle_beta   90.00
_cell.angle_gamma   90.00
#
_symmetry.space_group_name_H-M   'P 1'
#
loop_
_entity.id
_entity.type
_entity.pdbx_description
1 polymer ?
#
loop_
_entity_poly.entity_id
_entity_poly.type
_entity_poly.pdbx_seq_one_letter_code
_entity_poly.pdbx_strand_id
1 'polypeptide(L)'
;MADHISIFILIGCTYTPFILFYYHTEPGIKFLTLHWSIIIFGILFKLIFKTKYEIVSLGLYLILGWMVVFIFNEISNGMSFPVFFWLIAGGLSYTIGVYFYVRTRIQWHHAIWHIL
;
A
#
# COMPACT_ATOMS: atom_id res chain seq x y z
N MET A 1 -2.93 -0.73 17.79
CA MET A 1 -1.93 0.33 17.44
C MET A 1 -0.78 -0.25 16.65
N ALA A 2 -0.10 -1.27 17.17
CA ALA A 2 0.92 -2.02 16.42
C ALA A 2 0.39 -2.58 15.09
N ASP A 3 -0.83 -3.09 15.06
CA ASP A 3 -1.48 -3.63 13.84
C ASP A 3 -1.70 -2.60 12.74
N HIS A 4 -1.76 -1.31 13.07
CA HIS A 4 -1.90 -0.24 12.07
C HIS A 4 -0.57 0.25 11.54
N ILE A 5 0.49 0.16 12.36
CA ILE A 5 1.86 0.48 11.97
C ILE A 5 2.39 -0.62 11.06
N SER A 6 2.06 -1.89 11.33
CA SER A 6 2.44 -3.01 10.47
C SER A 6 1.89 -2.87 9.05
N ILE A 7 0.68 -2.33 8.87
CA ILE A 7 0.12 -2.04 7.53
C ILE A 7 0.99 -1.03 6.77
N PHE A 8 1.39 0.07 7.41
CA PHE A 8 2.27 1.07 6.78
C PHE A 8 3.61 0.46 6.32
N ILE A 9 4.21 -0.36 7.18
CA ILE A 9 5.48 -1.04 6.88
C ILE A 9 5.31 -2.09 5.78
N LEU A 10 4.23 -2.89 5.82
CA LEU A 10 3.93 -3.92 4.83
C LEU A 10 3.85 -3.32 3.41
N ILE A 11 3.15 -2.18 3.27
CA ILE A 11 3.03 -1.48 1.99
C ILE A 11 4.42 -1.07 1.49
N GLY A 12 5.24 -0.38 2.32
CA GLY A 12 6.59 0.04 1.91
C GLY A 12 7.51 -1.10 1.54
N CYS A 13 7.45 -2.20 2.29
CA CYS A 13 8.22 -3.40 2.02
C CYS A 13 7.81 -4.10 0.73
N THR A 14 6.56 -3.93 0.27
CA THR A 14 6.12 -4.50 -1.01
C THR A 14 6.76 -3.74 -2.18
N TYR A 15 6.80 -2.40 -2.12
CA TYR A 15 7.36 -1.57 -3.20
C TYR A 15 8.88 -1.64 -3.35
N THR A 16 9.59 -1.77 -2.24
CA THR A 16 11.05 -1.74 -2.20
C THR A 16 11.72 -2.75 -3.16
N PRO A 17 11.41 -4.07 -3.12
CA PRO A 17 12.03 -5.03 -4.03
C PRO A 17 11.61 -4.81 -5.48
N PHE A 18 10.37 -4.40 -5.76
CA PHE A 18 9.93 -4.14 -7.14
C PHE A 18 10.71 -3.00 -7.78
N ILE A 19 10.88 -1.90 -7.04
CA ILE A 19 11.63 -0.75 -7.54
C ILE A 19 13.11 -1.09 -7.68
N LEU A 20 13.72 -1.74 -6.67
CA LEU A 20 15.14 -2.09 -6.73
C LEU A 20 15.47 -3.16 -7.77
N PHE A 21 14.51 -3.96 -8.21
CA PHE A 21 14.75 -5.01 -9.21
C PHE A 21 14.36 -4.59 -10.63
N TYR A 22 13.20 -3.94 -10.81
CA TYR A 22 12.66 -3.60 -12.13
C TYR A 22 12.82 -2.14 -12.52
N TYR A 23 13.07 -1.24 -11.56
CA TYR A 23 13.15 0.20 -11.80
C TYR A 23 14.27 0.87 -11.00
N HIS A 24 15.43 0.22 -10.92
CA HIS A 24 16.59 0.70 -10.15
C HIS A 24 17.32 1.84 -10.88
N THR A 25 16.64 2.97 -10.93
CA THR A 25 17.08 4.20 -11.59
C THR A 25 16.92 5.38 -10.62
N GLU A 26 17.57 6.50 -10.90
CA GLU A 26 17.39 7.78 -10.19
C GLU A 26 15.91 8.10 -9.86
N PRO A 27 14.98 8.10 -10.82
CA PRO A 27 13.56 8.36 -10.53
C PRO A 27 12.91 7.27 -9.67
N GLY A 28 13.30 6.00 -9.83
CA GLY A 28 12.80 4.90 -8.97
C GLY A 28 13.23 5.07 -7.52
N ILE A 29 14.50 5.43 -7.26
CA ILE A 29 14.99 5.71 -5.92
C ILE A 29 14.29 6.94 -5.32
N LYS A 30 14.09 8.02 -6.10
CA LYS A 30 13.34 9.20 -5.63
C LYS A 30 11.90 8.84 -5.23
N PHE A 31 11.23 8.02 -6.02
CA PHE A 31 9.91 7.52 -5.68
C PHE A 31 9.96 6.71 -4.37
N LEU A 32 10.94 5.81 -4.22
CA LEU A 32 11.09 4.99 -3.02
C LEU A 32 11.31 5.85 -1.77
N THR A 33 12.16 6.88 -1.85
CA THR A 33 12.39 7.82 -0.74
C THR A 33 11.13 8.61 -0.39
N LEU A 34 10.39 9.10 -1.39
CA LEU A 34 9.11 9.78 -1.17
C LEU A 34 8.09 8.85 -0.49
N HIS A 35 7.99 7.62 -0.98
CA HIS A 35 7.07 6.60 -0.47
C HIS A 35 7.36 6.27 1.00
N TRP A 36 8.62 6.01 1.35
CA TRP A 36 9.04 5.79 2.73
C TRP A 36 8.85 7.01 3.63
N SER A 37 9.01 8.23 3.09
CA SER A 37 8.74 9.46 3.84
C SER A 37 7.27 9.57 4.25
N ILE A 38 6.34 9.22 3.34
CA ILE A 38 4.89 9.20 3.63
C ILE A 38 4.57 8.11 4.66
N ILE A 39 5.20 6.94 4.58
CA ILE A 39 5.06 5.85 5.56
C ILE A 39 5.49 6.31 6.94
N ILE A 40 6.69 6.88 7.07
CA ILE A 40 7.20 7.39 8.35
C ILE A 40 6.26 8.46 8.90
N PHE A 41 5.80 9.38 8.06
CA PHE A 41 4.81 10.38 8.44
C PHE A 41 3.51 9.74 8.96
N GLY A 42 2.97 8.74 8.26
CA GLY A 42 1.77 8.01 8.68
C GLY A 42 1.95 7.30 10.03
N ILE A 43 3.12 6.70 10.27
CA ILE A 43 3.47 6.08 11.54
C ILE A 43 3.52 7.12 12.66
N LEU A 44 4.24 8.24 12.45
CA LEU A 44 4.33 9.33 13.44
C LEU A 44 2.96 9.93 13.74
N PHE A 45 2.14 10.16 12.72
CA PHE A 45 0.77 10.64 12.88
C PHE A 45 -0.05 9.66 13.73
N LYS A 46 0.07 8.35 13.49
CA LYS A 46 -0.63 7.34 14.29
C LYS A 46 -0.11 7.28 15.73
N LEU A 47 1.19 7.50 15.95
CA LEU A 47 1.78 7.56 17.29
C LEU A 47 1.21 8.72 18.12
N ILE A 48 1.03 9.89 17.50
CA ILE A 48 0.53 11.09 18.17
C ILE A 48 -0.99 11.04 18.38
N PHE A 49 -1.75 10.67 17.34
CA PHE A 49 -3.21 10.80 17.33
C PHE A 49 -3.97 9.49 17.61
N LYS A 50 -3.26 8.36 17.78
CA LYS A 50 -3.81 7.04 18.12
C LYS A 50 -5.03 6.67 17.23
N THR A 51 -6.19 6.50 17.83
CA THR A 51 -7.46 6.10 17.18
C THR A 51 -8.39 7.29 16.90
N LYS A 52 -7.99 8.53 17.21
CA LYS A 52 -8.87 9.70 17.05
C LYS A 52 -9.20 10.02 15.59
N TYR A 53 -8.29 9.72 14.66
CA TYR A 53 -8.43 10.06 13.23
C TYR A 53 -8.19 8.85 12.33
N GLU A 54 -8.97 7.78 12.52
CA GLU A 54 -8.84 6.55 11.72
C GLU A 54 -9.10 6.76 10.22
N ILE A 55 -10.00 7.68 9.85
CA ILE A 55 -10.29 8.03 8.46
C ILE A 55 -9.04 8.59 7.74
N VAL A 56 -8.22 9.37 8.45
CA VAL A 56 -6.97 9.93 7.88
C VAL A 56 -5.95 8.83 7.63
N SER A 57 -5.81 7.88 8.58
CA SER A 57 -4.95 6.71 8.37
C SER A 57 -5.40 5.90 7.16
N LEU A 58 -6.72 5.73 6.99
CA LEU A 58 -7.29 5.02 5.86
C LEU A 58 -6.98 5.70 4.52
N GLY A 59 -7.13 7.03 4.46
CA GLY A 59 -6.74 7.81 3.29
C GLY A 59 -5.26 7.63 2.95
N LEU A 60 -4.38 7.64 3.95
CA LEU A 60 -2.95 7.38 3.76
C LEU A 60 -2.67 5.97 3.24
N TYR A 61 -3.37 4.94 3.74
CA TYR A 61 -3.23 3.57 3.23
C TYR A 61 -3.60 3.50 1.75
N LEU A 62 -4.74 4.09 1.37
CA LEU A 62 -5.19 4.11 -0.02
C LEU A 62 -4.22 4.84 -0.93
N ILE A 63 -3.75 6.02 -0.52
CA ILE A 63 -2.77 6.79 -1.30
C ILE A 63 -1.51 5.96 -1.51
N LEU A 64 -0.92 5.41 -0.43
CA LEU A 64 0.28 4.57 -0.50
C LEU A 64 0.06 3.33 -1.37
N GLY A 65 -1.08 2.65 -1.24
CA GLY A 65 -1.43 1.47 -2.03
C GLY A 65 -1.57 1.76 -3.53
N TRP A 66 -1.97 2.99 -3.90
CA TRP A 66 -2.13 3.41 -5.29
C TRP A 66 -0.90 4.06 -5.91
N MET A 67 0.14 4.35 -5.12
CA MET A 67 1.35 4.97 -5.67
C MET A 67 2.00 4.12 -6.77
N VAL A 68 1.77 2.79 -6.81
CA VAL A 68 2.24 1.90 -7.89
C VAL A 68 1.84 2.39 -9.28
N VAL A 69 0.68 3.03 -9.42
CA VAL A 69 0.14 3.46 -10.71
C VAL A 69 1.05 4.48 -11.39
N PHE A 70 1.76 5.31 -10.60
CA PHE A 70 2.68 6.32 -11.13
C PHE A 70 3.98 5.75 -11.71
N ILE A 71 4.35 4.54 -11.31
CA ILE A 71 5.58 3.84 -11.76
C ILE A 71 5.25 2.57 -12.54
N PHE A 72 3.98 2.39 -12.89
CA PHE A 72 3.46 1.16 -13.47
C PHE A 72 4.06 0.89 -14.84
N ASN A 73 4.12 1.90 -15.72
CA ASN A 73 4.65 1.74 -17.07
C ASN A 73 6.13 1.33 -17.04
N GLU A 74 6.88 1.98 -16.16
CA GLU A 74 8.32 1.84 -15.99
C GLU A 74 8.68 0.45 -15.45
N ILE A 75 7.92 -0.03 -14.47
CA ILE A 75 8.08 -1.36 -13.91
C ILE A 75 7.60 -2.44 -14.89
N SER A 76 6.50 -2.19 -15.61
CA SER A 76 5.89 -3.19 -16.53
C SER A 76 6.80 -3.56 -17.70
N ASN A 77 7.64 -2.64 -18.18
CA ASN A 77 8.57 -2.88 -19.28
C ASN A 77 9.68 -3.91 -18.95
N GLY A 78 10.02 -4.07 -17.67
CA GLY A 78 11.03 -5.03 -17.20
C GLY A 78 10.46 -6.35 -16.68
N MET A 79 9.13 -6.49 -16.59
CA MET A 79 8.47 -7.62 -15.95
C MET A 79 8.13 -8.74 -16.92
N SER A 80 8.29 -9.98 -16.46
CA SER A 80 7.70 -11.14 -17.13
C SER A 80 6.18 -11.14 -16.93
N PHE A 81 5.44 -11.65 -17.92
CA PHE A 81 3.97 -11.71 -17.90
C PHE A 81 3.36 -12.30 -16.61
N PRO A 82 3.93 -13.36 -15.99
CA PRO A 82 3.41 -13.88 -14.72
C PRO A 82 3.51 -12.87 -13.57
N VAL A 83 4.62 -12.13 -13.45
CA VAL A 83 4.83 -11.14 -12.37
C VAL A 83 3.86 -9.98 -12.51
N PHE A 84 3.64 -9.53 -13.75
CA PHE A 84 2.64 -8.51 -14.07
C PHE A 84 1.23 -8.93 -13.67
N PHE A 85 0.83 -10.17 -13.98
CA PHE A 85 -0.49 -10.70 -13.60
C PHE A 85 -0.69 -10.73 -12.08
N TRP A 86 0.30 -11.19 -11.32
CA TRP A 86 0.24 -11.20 -9.85
C TRP A 86 0.17 -9.80 -9.25
N LEU A 87 0.85 -8.82 -9.83
CA LEU A 87 0.81 -7.43 -9.38
C LEU A 87 -0.59 -6.82 -9.57
N ILE A 88 -1.23 -7.05 -10.72
CA ILE A 88 -2.61 -6.62 -10.96
C ILE A 88 -3.58 -7.34 -10.02
N ALA A 89 -3.44 -8.66 -9.86
CA ALA A 89 -4.28 -9.44 -8.96
C ALA A 89 -4.18 -8.95 -7.52
N GLY A 90 -2.97 -8.62 -7.05
CA GLY A 90 -2.73 -8.04 -5.73
C GLY A 90 -3.37 -6.66 -5.56
N GLY A 91 -3.23 -5.77 -6.56
CA GLY A 91 -3.87 -4.44 -6.54
C GLY A 91 -5.40 -4.50 -6.53
N LEU A 92 -5.98 -5.46 -7.26
CA LEU A 92 -7.42 -5.73 -7.24
C LEU A 92 -7.86 -6.29 -5.89
N SER A 93 -7.13 -7.25 -5.31
CA SER A 93 -7.42 -7.78 -3.95
C SER A 93 -7.44 -6.66 -2.92
N TYR A 94 -6.44 -5.77 -2.94
CA TYR A 94 -6.36 -4.62 -2.04
C TYR A 94 -7.56 -3.67 -2.20
N THR A 95 -7.93 -3.35 -3.44
CA THR A 95 -9.05 -2.44 -3.72
C THR A 95 -10.39 -3.03 -3.26
N ILE A 96 -10.60 -4.33 -3.49
CA ILE A 96 -11.77 -5.07 -3.03
C ILE A 96 -11.78 -5.14 -1.49
N GLY A 97 -10.64 -5.41 -0.87
CA GLY A 97 -10.47 -5.38 0.59
C GLY A 97 -10.91 -4.03 1.16
N VAL A 98 -10.43 -2.91 0.59
CA VAL A 98 -10.78 -1.57 1.09
C VAL A 98 -12.27 -1.29 0.92
N TYR A 99 -12.89 -1.73 -0.17
CA TYR A 99 -14.33 -1.62 -0.37
C TYR A 99 -15.12 -2.33 0.75
N PHE A 100 -14.69 -3.52 1.19
CA PHE A 100 -15.32 -4.23 2.31
C PHE A 100 -15.01 -3.60 3.68
N TYR A 101 -13.81 -3.05 3.88
CA TYR A 101 -13.42 -2.38 5.13
C TYR A 101 -14.28 -1.12 5.38
N VAL A 102 -14.51 -0.31 4.35
CA VAL A 102 -15.31 0.92 4.48
C VAL A 102 -16.79 0.60 4.72
N ARG A 103 -17.28 -0.57 4.32
CA ARG A 103 -18.69 -0.95 4.45
C ARG A 103 -18.97 -1.72 5.74
N THR A 104 -19.05 -0.97 6.84
CA THR A 104 -19.39 -1.43 8.21
C THR A 104 -20.85 -1.93 8.39
N ARG A 105 -21.60 -2.17 7.31
CA ARG A 105 -23.02 -2.60 7.33
C ARG A 105 -23.25 -4.12 7.10
N ILE A 106 -22.20 -4.89 6.78
CA ILE A 106 -22.29 -6.32 6.42
C ILE A 106 -21.69 -7.19 7.54
N GLN A 107 -22.48 -7.98 8.26
CA GLN A 107 -21.96 -8.92 9.28
C GLN A 107 -20.69 -9.63 8.75
N TRP A 108 -19.61 -9.69 9.56
CA TRP A 108 -18.29 -10.30 9.25
C TRP A 108 -17.27 -9.48 8.43
N HIS A 109 -17.51 -8.20 8.15
CA HIS A 109 -16.55 -7.27 7.50
C HIS A 109 -15.09 -7.39 7.98
N HIS A 110 -14.88 -7.58 9.30
CA HIS A 110 -13.54 -7.63 9.89
C HIS A 110 -12.74 -8.89 9.51
N ALA A 111 -13.43 -10.02 9.27
CA ALA A 111 -12.80 -11.28 8.88
C ALA A 111 -12.47 -11.31 7.37
N ILE A 112 -13.36 -10.76 6.55
CA ILE A 112 -13.18 -10.65 5.08
C ILE A 112 -11.96 -9.76 4.77
N TRP A 113 -11.76 -8.69 5.52
CA TRP A 113 -10.57 -7.82 5.39
C TRP A 113 -9.24 -8.53 5.69
N HIS A 114 -9.21 -9.45 6.66
CA HIS A 114 -7.95 -10.15 7.01
C HIS A 114 -7.59 -11.28 6.04
N ILE A 115 -8.55 -11.77 5.25
CA ILE A 115 -8.37 -12.85 4.29
C ILE A 115 -7.92 -12.33 2.91
N LEU A 116 -8.29 -11.10 2.55
CA LEU A 116 -8.00 -10.44 1.26
C LEU A 116 -6.69 -9.65 1.28
#